data_AF-A0A817QCB2-F1
#
_entry.id   AF-A0A817QCB2-F1
#
_cell.length_a   1.000
_cell.length_b   1.000
_cell.length_c   1.000
_cell.angle_alpha   90.00
_cell.angle_beta   90.00
_cell.angle_gamma   90.00
#
_symmetry.space_group_name_H-M   'P 1'
#
loop_
_entity.id
_entity.type
_entity.pdbx_description
1 polymer ?
#
loop_
_entity_poly.entity_id
_entity_poly.type
_entity_poly.pdbx_seq_one_letter_code
_entity_poly.pdbx_strand_id
1 'polypeptide(L)'
;MALCLANSLVARRCFEPYDQLLRYKWWFRYGYMSSTGNCFDIGESTRKALRMFERQQKAFAKKHNIPLEGMNFLSHQQLLADFPVNCSEDGAAGNGVLMRLAPVPLFFYRKPLVAIENCGISGHITHGDNRAYDACRYYGALIVAVMHNTEKEELLSEKYYLSEL
;
A
#
# COMPACT_ATOMS: atom_id res chain seq x y z
N MET A 1 0.40 9.46 4.91
CA MET A 1 0.03 8.16 4.28
C MET A 1 0.27 6.94 5.18
N ALA A 2 1.41 6.80 5.88
CA ALA A 2 1.67 5.65 6.76
C ALA A 2 0.52 5.40 7.77
N LEU A 3 -0.02 6.46 8.39
CA LEU A 3 -1.17 6.36 9.29
C LEU A 3 -2.43 5.81 8.59
N CYS A 4 -2.69 6.20 7.35
CA CYS A 4 -3.80 5.67 6.56
C CYS A 4 -3.62 4.16 6.32
N LEU A 5 -2.40 3.72 6.03
CA LEU A 5 -2.06 2.31 5.81
C LEU A 5 -2.24 1.48 7.09
N ALA A 6 -1.67 1.95 8.20
CA ALA A 6 -1.84 1.32 9.51
C ALA A 6 -3.32 1.19 9.89
N ASN A 7 -4.08 2.26 9.68
CA ASN A 7 -5.49 2.31 9.98
C ASN A 7 -6.33 1.38 9.09
N SER A 8 -5.93 1.18 7.82
CA SER A 8 -6.51 0.17 6.93
C SER A 8 -6.29 -1.25 7.46
N LEU A 9 -5.03 -1.59 7.76
CA LEU A 9 -4.65 -2.91 8.29
C LEU A 9 -5.41 -3.25 9.57
N VAL A 10 -5.49 -2.31 10.51
CA VAL A 10 -6.20 -2.51 11.80
C VAL A 10 -7.71 -2.64 11.59
N ALA A 11 -8.32 -1.77 10.77
CA ALA A 11 -9.76 -1.77 10.57
C ALA A 11 -10.25 -3.00 9.79
N ARG A 12 -9.47 -3.44 8.78
CA ARG A 12 -9.79 -4.61 7.95
C ARG A 12 -9.33 -5.92 8.57
N ARG A 13 -8.38 -5.87 9.53
CA ARG A 13 -7.69 -7.02 10.12
C ARG A 13 -6.99 -7.91 9.08
N CYS A 14 -6.68 -7.33 7.92
CA CYS A 14 -5.96 -7.96 6.81
C CYS A 14 -5.35 -6.86 5.93
N PHE A 15 -4.60 -7.27 4.91
CA PHE A 15 -4.18 -6.38 3.85
C PHE A 15 -5.27 -6.32 2.77
N GLU A 16 -5.86 -5.14 2.58
CA GLU A 16 -6.93 -4.89 1.62
C GLU A 16 -6.52 -3.70 0.72
N PRO A 17 -5.99 -3.95 -0.48
CA PRO A 17 -5.44 -2.90 -1.34
C PRO A 17 -6.46 -1.81 -1.69
N TYR A 18 -7.73 -2.18 -1.85
CA TYR A 18 -8.81 -1.22 -2.10
C TYR A 18 -8.99 -0.24 -0.93
N ASP A 19 -9.03 -0.75 0.30
CA ASP A 19 -9.23 0.07 1.52
C ASP A 19 -7.99 0.95 1.79
N GLN A 20 -6.79 0.47 1.46
CA GLN A 20 -5.58 1.30 1.45
C GLN A 20 -5.73 2.51 0.50
N LEU A 21 -6.11 2.28 -0.76
CA LEU A 21 -6.31 3.37 -1.74
C LEU A 21 -7.46 4.29 -1.33
N LEU A 22 -8.52 3.74 -0.74
CA LEU A 22 -9.66 4.51 -0.24
C LEU A 22 -9.23 5.50 0.85
N ARG A 23 -8.45 5.06 1.83
CA ARG A 23 -7.95 5.95 2.90
C ARG A 23 -6.92 6.96 2.38
N TYR A 24 -6.10 6.58 1.39
CA TYR A 24 -5.22 7.52 0.71
C TYR A 24 -6.01 8.58 -0.07
N LYS A 25 -7.13 8.21 -0.72
CA LYS A 25 -8.06 9.14 -1.35
C LYS A 25 -8.66 10.10 -0.31
N TRP A 26 -9.06 9.60 0.87
CA TRP A 26 -9.57 10.46 1.94
C TRP A 26 -8.53 11.45 2.46
N TRP A 27 -7.27 11.01 2.59
CA TRP A 27 -6.17 11.92 2.91
C TRP A 27 -6.02 12.99 1.83
N PHE A 28 -5.97 12.57 0.56
CA PHE A 28 -5.80 13.45 -0.60
C PHE A 28 -6.93 14.49 -0.75
N ARG A 29 -8.19 14.09 -0.52
CA ARG A 29 -9.36 14.95 -0.72
C ARG A 29 -9.78 15.74 0.50
N TYR A 30 -9.62 15.18 1.70
CA TYR A 30 -10.23 15.69 2.93
C TYR A 30 -9.22 15.87 4.07
N GLY A 31 -7.93 15.66 3.83
CA GLY A 31 -6.92 15.76 4.88
C GLY A 31 -7.05 14.69 5.98
N TYR A 32 -7.72 13.57 5.70
CA TYR A 32 -7.82 12.45 6.63
C TYR A 32 -6.43 11.99 7.11
N MET A 33 -6.23 11.90 8.43
CA MET A 33 -4.93 11.59 9.06
C MET A 33 -3.79 12.56 8.70
N SER A 34 -4.13 13.79 8.30
CA SER A 34 -3.17 14.88 8.13
C SER A 34 -2.95 15.64 9.44
N SER A 35 -1.72 16.06 9.72
CA SER A 35 -1.38 16.90 10.88
C SER A 35 -1.89 18.34 10.77
N THR A 36 -2.22 18.81 9.56
CA THR A 36 -2.70 20.18 9.30
C THR A 36 -4.19 20.24 8.96
N GLY A 37 -4.88 19.10 9.00
CA GLY A 37 -6.28 18.97 8.55
C GLY A 37 -6.47 19.03 7.03
N ASN A 38 -5.41 19.23 6.23
CA ASN A 38 -5.48 19.27 4.76
C ASN A 38 -4.41 18.38 4.13
N CYS A 39 -4.60 17.94 2.88
CA CYS A 39 -3.53 17.28 2.13
C CYS A 39 -2.42 18.29 1.78
N PHE A 40 -1.17 17.94 2.07
CA PHE A 40 0.01 18.70 1.65
C PHE A 40 1.13 17.73 1.25
N ASP A 41 2.08 18.21 0.45
CA ASP A 41 3.28 17.46 0.03
C ASP A 41 3.02 16.08 -0.60
N ILE A 42 1.95 15.97 -1.38
CA ILE A 42 1.66 14.74 -2.13
C ILE A 42 2.53 14.67 -3.39
N GLY A 43 3.36 13.63 -3.48
CA GLY A 43 4.18 13.34 -4.66
C GLY A 43 3.38 13.01 -5.92
N GLU A 44 3.95 13.28 -7.08
CA GLU A 44 3.23 13.21 -8.36
C GLU A 44 2.74 11.80 -8.72
N SER A 45 3.57 10.75 -8.56
CA SER A 45 3.15 9.36 -8.82
C SER A 45 1.95 8.95 -7.95
N THR A 46 1.99 9.30 -6.66
CA THR A 46 0.87 9.03 -5.75
C THR A 46 -0.38 9.80 -6.16
N ARG A 47 -0.24 11.09 -6.50
CA ARG A 47 -1.35 11.94 -6.94
C ARG A 47 -2.03 11.38 -8.20
N LYS A 48 -1.24 10.97 -9.19
CA LYS A 48 -1.72 10.34 -10.43
C LYS A 48 -2.44 9.02 -10.14
N ALA A 49 -1.86 8.17 -9.30
CA ALA A 49 -2.47 6.90 -8.91
C ALA A 49 -3.83 7.10 -8.21
N LEU A 50 -3.94 8.06 -7.28
CA LEU A 50 -5.22 8.32 -6.62
C LEU A 50 -6.27 8.91 -7.56
N ARG A 51 -5.88 9.74 -8.53
CA ARG A 51 -6.78 10.18 -9.61
C ARG A 51 -7.24 9.02 -10.48
N MET A 52 -6.36 8.07 -10.79
CA MET A 52 -6.71 6.87 -11.53
C MET A 52 -7.68 5.99 -10.72
N PHE A 53 -7.41 5.78 -9.44
CA PHE A 53 -8.31 5.07 -8.53
C PHE A 53 -9.72 5.68 -8.53
N GLU A 54 -9.84 7.01 -8.46
CA GLU A 54 -11.15 7.69 -8.53
C GLU A 54 -11.87 7.44 -9.87
N ARG A 55 -11.14 7.39 -10.99
CA ARG A 55 -11.72 7.06 -12.31
C ARG A 55 -12.19 5.61 -12.35
N GLN A 56 -11.39 4.68 -11.85
CA GLN A 56 -11.76 3.27 -11.77
C GLN A 56 -12.94 3.04 -10.82
N GLN A 57 -13.02 3.74 -9.68
CA GLN A 57 -14.18 3.70 -8.79
C GLN A 57 -15.47 4.08 -9.53
N LYS A 58 -15.45 5.17 -10.32
CA LYS A 58 -16.62 5.60 -11.11
C LYS A 58 -17.00 4.57 -12.16
N ALA A 59 -16.03 4.01 -12.89
CA ALA A 59 -16.28 3.01 -13.92
C ALA A 59 -16.83 1.70 -13.32
N PHE A 60 -16.23 1.23 -12.22
CA PHE A 60 -16.64 0.02 -11.51
C PHE A 60 -18.04 0.17 -10.91
N ALA A 61 -18.31 1.30 -10.24
CA ALA A 61 -19.62 1.63 -9.69
C ALA A 61 -20.72 1.55 -10.76
N LYS A 62 -20.48 2.18 -11.92
CA LYS A 62 -21.40 2.11 -13.06
C LYS A 62 -21.59 0.68 -13.58
N LYS A 63 -20.51 -0.07 -13.76
CA LYS A 63 -20.55 -1.46 -14.28
C LYS A 63 -21.38 -2.38 -13.39
N HIS A 64 -21.29 -2.20 -12.07
CA HIS A 64 -21.93 -3.07 -11.08
C HIS A 64 -23.23 -2.50 -10.49
N ASN A 65 -23.74 -1.38 -11.03
CA ASN A 65 -24.92 -0.67 -10.52
C ASN A 65 -24.83 -0.31 -9.03
N ILE A 66 -23.65 0.13 -8.58
CA ILE A 66 -23.40 0.57 -7.21
C ILE A 66 -23.43 2.11 -7.20
N PRO A 67 -24.16 2.78 -6.29
CA PRO A 67 -24.04 4.22 -6.09
C PRO A 67 -22.59 4.61 -5.77
N LEU A 68 -22.10 5.73 -6.29
CA LEU A 68 -20.68 6.11 -6.12
C LEU A 68 -20.31 6.28 -4.64
N GLU A 69 -21.22 6.78 -3.82
CA GLU A 69 -21.07 6.89 -2.36
C GLU A 69 -20.88 5.51 -1.72
N GLY A 70 -21.55 4.49 -2.25
CA GLY A 70 -21.45 3.09 -1.81
C GLY A 70 -20.04 2.52 -1.98
N MET A 71 -19.25 3.05 -2.92
CA MET A 71 -17.84 2.66 -3.07
C MET A 71 -17.00 2.99 -1.84
N ASN A 72 -17.38 3.98 -1.01
CA ASN A 72 -16.67 4.28 0.23
C ASN A 72 -16.93 3.26 1.35
N PHE A 73 -17.89 2.36 1.18
CA PHE A 73 -18.30 1.35 2.15
C PHE A 73 -18.26 -0.07 1.58
N LEU A 74 -17.61 -0.25 0.42
CA LEU A 74 -17.54 -1.54 -0.26
C LEU A 74 -16.82 -2.57 0.62
N SER A 75 -17.54 -3.64 0.97
CA SER A 75 -17.05 -4.71 1.84
C SER A 75 -17.26 -6.11 1.24
N HIS A 76 -17.98 -6.20 0.12
CA HIS A 76 -18.28 -7.46 -0.55
C HIS A 76 -17.00 -8.05 -1.17
N GLN A 77 -16.55 -9.19 -0.65
CA GLN A 77 -15.26 -9.80 -0.97
C GLN A 77 -15.03 -10.00 -2.48
N GLN A 78 -16.03 -10.54 -3.21
CA GLN A 78 -15.88 -10.74 -4.65
C GLN A 78 -15.69 -9.41 -5.41
N LEU A 79 -16.40 -8.35 -5.01
CA LEU A 79 -16.30 -7.06 -5.70
C LEU A 79 -14.97 -6.37 -5.39
N LEU A 80 -14.43 -6.57 -4.18
CA LEU A 80 -13.11 -6.10 -3.81
C LEU A 80 -12.02 -6.83 -4.60
N ALA A 81 -12.13 -8.16 -4.73
CA ALA A 81 -11.21 -8.97 -5.52
C ALA A 81 -11.23 -8.60 -7.01
N ASP A 82 -12.40 -8.26 -7.56
CA ASP A 82 -12.57 -7.87 -8.96
C ASP A 82 -12.14 -6.41 -9.25
N PHE A 83 -11.90 -5.60 -8.22
CA PHE A 83 -11.56 -4.19 -8.40
C PHE A 83 -10.11 -4.05 -8.93
N PRO A 84 -9.86 -3.26 -9.99
CA PRO A 84 -8.53 -3.15 -10.60
C PRO A 84 -7.58 -2.23 -9.79
N VAL A 85 -7.13 -2.67 -8.62
CA VAL A 85 -6.36 -1.84 -7.66
C VAL A 85 -5.02 -1.29 -8.18
N ASN A 86 -4.48 -1.82 -9.28
CA ASN A 86 -3.28 -1.28 -9.91
C ASN A 86 -3.59 0.04 -10.61
N CYS A 87 -3.35 1.15 -9.91
CA CYS A 87 -3.70 2.50 -10.36
C CYS A 87 -2.50 3.32 -10.86
N SER A 88 -1.30 2.75 -10.84
CA SER A 88 -0.08 3.46 -11.25
C SER A 88 0.09 3.52 -12.76
N GLU A 89 0.84 4.53 -13.21
CA GLU A 89 1.48 4.53 -14.54
C GLU A 89 2.73 3.64 -14.53
N ASP A 90 3.11 3.14 -15.72
CA ASP A 90 4.36 2.40 -15.94
C ASP A 90 5.58 3.27 -15.64
N GLY A 91 6.66 2.66 -15.14
CA GLY A 91 7.92 3.36 -14.86
C GLY A 91 7.92 4.25 -13.61
N ALA A 92 6.83 4.28 -12.83
CA ALA A 92 6.75 5.02 -11.58
C ALA A 92 7.59 4.35 -10.47
N ALA A 93 8.90 4.63 -10.46
CA ALA A 93 9.89 4.04 -9.54
C ALA A 93 10.29 4.93 -8.34
N GLY A 94 9.49 5.95 -8.01
CA GLY A 94 9.82 6.91 -6.94
C GLY A 94 9.77 6.32 -5.52
N ASN A 95 10.53 6.90 -4.60
CA ASN A 95 10.71 6.41 -3.22
C ASN A 95 9.49 6.60 -2.30
N GLY A 96 8.40 7.23 -2.77
CA GLY A 96 7.22 7.53 -1.95
C GLY A 96 6.54 6.29 -1.35
N VAL A 97 6.79 5.11 -1.92
CA VAL A 97 6.33 3.82 -1.37
C VAL A 97 7.06 3.41 -0.10
N LEU A 98 8.37 3.63 0.00
CA LEU A 98 9.19 3.23 1.15
C LEU A 98 8.84 4.07 2.37
N MET A 99 8.59 5.37 2.16
CA MET A 99 8.30 6.36 3.22
C MET A 99 7.03 6.05 4.03
N ARG A 100 6.16 5.18 3.54
CA ARG A 100 4.88 4.84 4.18
C ARG A 100 4.76 3.35 4.57
N LEU A 101 5.77 2.54 4.29
CA LEU A 101 5.67 1.08 4.23
C LEU A 101 5.55 0.39 5.59
N ALA A 102 6.23 0.95 6.62
CA ALA A 102 6.45 0.32 7.92
C ALA A 102 5.22 -0.36 8.59
N PRO A 103 3.97 0.13 8.45
CA PRO A 103 2.82 -0.58 9.03
C PRO A 103 2.61 -2.01 8.52
N VAL A 104 2.92 -2.30 7.26
CA VAL A 104 2.70 -3.64 6.67
C VAL A 104 3.60 -4.70 7.33
N PRO A 105 4.94 -4.55 7.35
CA PRO A 105 5.81 -5.55 7.97
C PRO A 105 5.59 -5.65 9.48
N LEU A 106 5.24 -4.56 10.16
CA LEU A 106 4.88 -4.59 11.58
C LEU A 106 3.60 -5.39 11.84
N PHE A 107 2.58 -5.25 10.99
CA PHE A 107 1.31 -5.97 11.15
C PHE A 107 1.47 -7.47 10.90
N PHE A 108 2.28 -7.84 9.89
CA PHE A 108 2.47 -9.22 9.46
C PHE A 108 3.76 -9.87 9.98
N TYR A 109 4.45 -9.28 10.96
CA TYR A 109 5.79 -9.73 11.33
C TYR A 109 5.87 -11.24 11.62
N ARG A 110 4.88 -11.82 12.31
CA ARG A 110 4.81 -13.28 12.58
C ARG A 110 4.59 -14.17 11.34
N LYS A 111 4.43 -13.59 10.16
CA LYS A 111 4.25 -14.27 8.86
C LYS A 111 5.17 -13.61 7.82
N PRO A 112 6.50 -13.82 7.88
CA PRO A 112 7.48 -13.08 7.08
C PRO A 112 7.19 -13.03 5.58
N LEU A 113 6.91 -14.18 4.94
CA LEU A 113 6.63 -14.22 3.50
C LEU A 113 5.39 -13.40 3.12
N VAL A 114 4.34 -13.43 3.95
CA VAL A 114 3.13 -12.62 3.77
C VAL A 114 3.42 -11.13 3.95
N ALA A 115 4.26 -10.78 4.94
CA ALA A 115 4.67 -9.41 5.17
C ALA A 115 5.43 -8.83 3.97
N ILE A 116 6.42 -9.58 3.45
CA ILE A 116 7.26 -9.18 2.32
C ILE A 116 6.39 -8.98 1.08
N GLU A 117 5.53 -9.94 0.74
CA GLU A 117 4.67 -9.84 -0.43
C GLU A 117 3.69 -8.66 -0.34
N ASN A 118 3.04 -8.49 0.82
CA ASN A 118 2.14 -7.35 1.03
C ASN A 118 2.87 -6.00 0.98
N CYS A 119 4.16 -5.95 1.33
CA CYS A 119 4.96 -4.74 1.17
C CYS A 119 5.09 -4.38 -0.31
N GLY A 120 5.42 -5.35 -1.15
CA GLY A 120 5.48 -5.19 -2.60
C GLY A 120 4.17 -4.66 -3.16
N ILE A 121 3.06 -5.36 -2.88
CA ILE A 121 1.73 -4.99 -3.39
C ILE A 121 1.33 -3.58 -2.92
N SER A 122 1.55 -3.24 -1.64
CA SER A 122 1.25 -1.92 -1.07
C SER A 122 1.96 -0.77 -1.77
N GLY A 123 3.19 -0.99 -2.23
CA GLY A 123 3.92 -0.04 -3.06
C GLY A 123 3.33 0.04 -4.47
N HIS A 124 3.18 -1.12 -5.10
CA HIS A 124 2.88 -1.29 -6.52
C HIS A 124 1.57 -0.62 -6.96
N ILE A 125 0.53 -0.69 -6.13
CA ILE A 125 -0.77 -0.09 -6.45
C ILE A 125 -0.73 1.44 -6.70
N THR A 126 0.36 2.11 -6.33
CA THR A 126 0.60 3.53 -6.64
C THR A 126 1.90 3.82 -7.39
N HIS A 127 2.78 2.82 -7.53
CA HIS A 127 4.11 2.93 -8.13
C HIS A 127 4.41 1.59 -8.84
N GLY A 128 3.91 1.47 -10.07
CA GLY A 128 3.81 0.24 -10.85
C GLY A 128 5.11 -0.27 -11.45
N ASP A 129 6.26 0.30 -11.08
CA ASP A 129 7.56 -0.18 -11.52
C ASP A 129 8.05 -1.33 -10.61
N ASN A 130 8.62 -2.38 -11.20
CA ASN A 130 9.14 -3.52 -10.46
C ASN A 130 10.25 -3.12 -9.47
N ARG A 131 11.03 -2.08 -9.74
CA ARG A 131 12.02 -1.58 -8.78
C ARG A 131 11.38 -1.06 -7.50
N ALA A 132 10.22 -0.39 -7.60
CA ALA A 132 9.47 0.06 -6.43
C ALA A 132 8.86 -1.13 -5.67
N TYR A 133 8.37 -2.13 -6.40
CA TYR A 133 7.86 -3.39 -5.84
C TYR A 133 8.95 -4.11 -5.03
N ASP A 134 10.10 -4.40 -5.66
CA ASP A 134 11.19 -5.14 -5.05
C ASP A 134 11.86 -4.34 -3.93
N ALA A 135 12.00 -3.02 -4.06
CA ALA A 135 12.49 -2.18 -2.97
C ALA A 135 11.59 -2.25 -1.73
N CYS A 136 10.26 -2.29 -1.91
CA CYS A 136 9.34 -2.47 -0.78
C CYS A 136 9.46 -3.86 -0.17
N ARG A 137 9.56 -4.92 -0.97
CA ARG A 137 9.76 -6.28 -0.47
C ARG A 137 11.04 -6.39 0.36
N TYR A 138 12.15 -5.87 -0.16
CA TYR A 138 13.43 -5.80 0.52
C TYR A 138 13.35 -5.03 1.83
N TYR A 139 12.80 -3.82 1.81
CA TYR A 139 12.68 -3.00 3.01
C TYR A 139 11.74 -3.64 4.06
N GLY A 140 10.68 -4.30 3.60
CA GLY A 140 9.79 -5.10 4.44
C GLY A 140 10.52 -6.26 5.13
N ALA A 141 11.35 -7.02 4.39
CA ALA A 141 12.14 -8.12 4.92
C ALA A 141 13.08 -7.66 6.04
N LEU A 142 13.80 -6.55 5.82
CA LEU A 142 14.68 -5.96 6.83
C LEU A 142 13.93 -5.62 8.13
N ILE A 143 12.76 -4.97 8.03
CA ILE A 143 11.94 -4.65 9.20
C ILE A 143 11.48 -5.93 9.91
N VAL A 144 11.02 -6.94 9.17
CA VAL A 144 10.58 -8.22 9.75
C VAL A 144 11.72 -8.92 10.48
N ALA A 145 12.93 -8.95 9.93
CA ALA A 145 14.07 -9.60 10.57
C ALA A 145 14.52 -8.87 11.83
N VAL A 146 14.51 -7.53 11.84
CA VAL A 146 14.70 -6.75 13.08
C VAL A 146 13.68 -7.15 14.14
N MET A 147 12.41 -7.35 13.76
CA MET A 147 11.36 -7.81 14.68
C MET A 147 11.56 -9.26 15.18
N HIS A 148 12.45 -10.04 14.56
CA HIS A 148 12.87 -11.37 15.00
C HIS A 148 14.25 -11.39 15.65
N ASN A 149 14.81 -10.22 15.99
CA ASN A 149 16.12 -10.06 16.63
C ASN A 149 17.30 -10.51 15.75
N THR A 150 17.19 -10.42 14.42
CA THR A 150 18.34 -10.60 13.53
C THR A 150 19.38 -9.51 13.80
N GLU A 151 20.64 -9.92 13.90
CA GLU A 151 21.75 -9.02 14.22
C GLU A 151 22.10 -8.08 13.06
N LYS A 152 22.68 -6.92 13.40
CA LYS A 152 23.02 -5.88 12.42
C LYS A 152 23.96 -6.39 11.33
N GLU A 153 24.96 -7.19 11.70
CA GLU A 153 25.95 -7.75 10.79
C GLU A 153 25.30 -8.67 9.75
N GLU A 154 24.27 -9.42 10.15
CA GLU A 154 23.50 -10.28 9.26
C GLU A 154 22.59 -9.47 8.34
N LEU A 155 21.90 -8.45 8.86
CA LEU A 155 21.06 -7.54 8.06
C LEU A 155 21.85 -6.77 6.99
N LEU A 156 23.12 -6.46 7.26
CA LEU A 156 24.01 -5.72 6.35
C LEU A 156 24.83 -6.64 5.44
N SER A 157 24.65 -7.95 5.53
CA SER A 157 25.30 -8.93 4.66
C SER A 157 24.84 -8.78 3.21
N GLU A 158 25.77 -8.84 2.25
CA GLU A 158 25.46 -8.89 0.81
C GLU A 158 24.56 -10.08 0.44
N LYS A 159 24.53 -11.12 1.29
CA LYS A 159 23.76 -12.35 1.07
C LYS A 159 22.38 -12.32 1.73
N TYR A 160 22.06 -11.31 2.54
CA TYR A 160 20.87 -11.30 3.38
C TYR A 160 19.57 -11.60 2.62
N TYR A 161 19.40 -11.01 1.43
CA TYR A 161 18.21 -11.22 0.60
C TYR A 161 18.33 -12.38 -0.40
N LEU A 162 19.50 -13.02 -0.47
CA LEU A 162 19.78 -14.16 -1.35
C LEU A 162 19.61 -15.51 -0.65
N SER A 163 19.53 -15.53 0.69
CA SER A 163 19.53 -16.77 1.49
C SER A 163 18.17 -17.25 1.98
N GLU A 164 17.08 -16.51 1.76
CA GLU A 164 15.77 -16.75 2.40
C GLU A 164 14.57 -16.81 1.40
N LEU A 165 14.82 -17.24 0.16
CA LEU A 165 13.78 -17.63 -0.81
C LEU A 165 13.93 -19.09 -1.23
#